data_AF-A0A354X734-F1
#
_entry.id   AF-A0A354X734-F1
#
_cell.length_a   1.000
_cell.length_b   1.000
_cell.length_c   1.000
_cell.angle_alpha   90.00
_cell.angle_beta   90.00
_cell.angle_gamma   90.00
#
_symmetry.space_group_name_H-M   'P 1'
#
loop_
_entity.id
_entity.type
_entity.pdbx_description
1 polymer ?
#
loop_
_entity_poly.entity_id
_entity_poly.type
_entity_poly.pdbx_seq_one_letter_code
_entity_poly.pdbx_strand_id
1 'polypeptide(L)'
;MQRTVSFLFILAYIISFGAQAQQTVSTLTLEDLIPGGKTFSSYQPHIAEKFHWQGDRLIRIHNDSVFAAKNTAHAGKQTFLFHLKDLTKDRRDDYGKVFHIEFEKENDRFVRFFTDKGIGIYDLDDSKPERFFPFAPGSAHHRLSPDGSLLAYTIDNNLYIQD
;
A
#
# COMPACT_ATOMS: atom_id res chain seq x y z
N MET A 1 -17.35 -56.08 -19.71
CA MET A 1 -18.53 -55.18 -19.67
C MET A 1 -18.56 -54.25 -18.46
N GLN A 2 -18.27 -54.69 -17.23
CA GLN A 2 -18.29 -53.79 -16.05
C GLN A 2 -17.29 -52.62 -16.12
N ARG A 3 -16.06 -52.85 -16.61
CA ARG A 3 -15.02 -51.80 -16.68
C ARG A 3 -15.37 -50.64 -17.63
N THR A 4 -16.07 -50.91 -18.73
CA THR A 4 -16.50 -49.89 -19.70
C THR A 4 -17.69 -49.08 -19.19
N VAL A 5 -18.59 -49.72 -18.42
CA VAL A 5 -19.72 -49.04 -17.77
C VAL A 5 -19.22 -48.12 -16.65
N SER A 6 -18.26 -48.56 -15.82
CA SER A 6 -17.66 -47.71 -14.79
C SER A 6 -16.91 -46.50 -15.38
N PHE A 7 -16.23 -46.66 -16.52
CA PHE A 7 -15.59 -45.55 -17.22
C PHE A 7 -16.59 -44.52 -17.75
N LEU A 8 -17.72 -44.96 -18.31
CA LEU A 8 -18.79 -44.09 -18.78
C LEU A 8 -19.45 -43.31 -17.62
N PHE A 9 -19.62 -43.93 -16.45
CA PHE A 9 -20.13 -43.25 -15.26
C PHE A 9 -19.17 -42.18 -14.74
N ILE A 10 -17.86 -42.46 -14.70
CA ILE A 10 -16.85 -41.47 -14.28
C ILE A 10 -16.81 -40.30 -15.26
N LEU A 11 -16.85 -40.58 -16.56
CA LEU A 11 -16.84 -39.53 -17.59
C LEU A 11 -18.11 -38.65 -17.53
N ALA A 12 -19.29 -39.26 -17.31
CA ALA A 12 -20.54 -38.53 -17.12
C ALA A 12 -20.53 -37.66 -15.85
N TYR A 13 -19.89 -38.14 -14.78
CA TYR A 13 -19.74 -37.38 -13.53
C TYR A 13 -18.83 -36.16 -13.71
N ILE A 14 -17.71 -36.31 -14.43
CA ILE A 14 -16.79 -35.20 -14.73
C ILE A 14 -17.44 -34.12 -15.60
N ILE A 15 -18.22 -34.51 -16.61
CA ILE A 15 -18.93 -33.56 -17.49
C ILE A 15 -20.01 -32.80 -16.70
N SER A 16 -20.70 -33.46 -15.78
CA SER A 16 -21.75 -32.85 -14.93
C SER A 16 -21.17 -31.83 -13.95
N PHE A 17 -19.97 -32.08 -13.40
CA PHE A 17 -19.25 -31.11 -12.56
C PHE A 17 -18.71 -29.91 -13.35
N GLY A 18 -18.21 -30.14 -14.58
CA GLY A 18 -17.73 -29.06 -15.46
C GLY A 18 -18.83 -28.07 -15.85
N ALA A 19 -20.05 -28.55 -16.09
CA ALA A 19 -21.19 -27.69 -16.45
C ALA A 19 -21.67 -26.79 -15.29
N GLN A 20 -21.58 -27.25 -14.03
CA GLN A 20 -21.95 -26.47 -12.84
C GLN A 20 -20.93 -25.37 -12.51
N ALA A 21 -19.64 -25.60 -12.80
CA ALA A 21 -18.57 -24.62 -12.58
C ALA A 21 -18.63 -23.43 -13.56
N GLN A 22 -19.29 -23.60 -14.71
CA GLN A 22 -19.33 -22.59 -15.78
C GLN A 22 -20.56 -21.65 -15.70
N GLN A 23 -21.47 -21.87 -14.74
CA GLN A 23 -22.68 -21.05 -14.55
C GLN A 23 -22.58 -20.00 -13.44
N THR A 24 -21.44 -19.84 -12.79
CA THR A 24 -21.24 -18.82 -11.72
C THR A 24 -20.59 -17.53 -12.23
N VAL A 25 -20.91 -17.10 -13.46
CA VAL A 25 -20.80 -15.68 -13.78
C VAL A 25 -22.08 -15.03 -13.25
N SER A 26 -22.17 -14.88 -11.93
CA SER A 26 -23.20 -14.03 -11.33
C SER A 26 -23.10 -12.67 -12.00
N THR A 27 -24.16 -12.24 -12.68
CA THR A 27 -24.21 -10.91 -13.29
C THR A 27 -23.88 -9.86 -12.24
N LEU A 28 -22.80 -9.10 -12.48
CA LEU A 28 -22.38 -8.02 -11.59
C LEU A 28 -23.54 -7.05 -11.41
N THR A 29 -23.82 -6.69 -10.17
CA THR A 29 -24.91 -5.78 -9.81
C THR A 29 -24.40 -4.35 -9.68
N LEU A 30 -25.31 -3.39 -9.59
CA LEU A 30 -24.91 -1.99 -9.33
C LEU A 30 -24.20 -1.84 -7.98
N GLU A 31 -24.54 -2.66 -6.98
CA GLU A 31 -23.87 -2.70 -5.68
C GLU A 31 -22.39 -3.10 -5.77
N ASP A 32 -22.04 -3.89 -6.80
CA ASP A 32 -20.68 -4.34 -7.06
C ASP A 32 -19.87 -3.31 -7.86
N LEU A 33 -20.53 -2.46 -8.65
CA LEU A 33 -19.90 -1.62 -9.68
C LEU A 33 -19.87 -0.13 -9.36
N ILE A 34 -20.74 0.36 -8.47
CA ILE A 34 -20.86 1.79 -8.17
C ILE A 34 -20.22 2.13 -6.81
N PRO A 35 -19.35 3.17 -6.74
CA PRO A 35 -18.85 3.69 -5.48
C PRO A 35 -19.97 3.99 -4.49
N GLY A 36 -19.91 3.38 -3.30
CA GLY A 36 -20.94 3.45 -2.27
C GLY A 36 -21.87 2.23 -2.20
N GLY A 37 -21.80 1.33 -3.17
CA GLY A 37 -22.46 0.02 -3.10
C GLY A 37 -21.85 -0.88 -2.03
N LYS A 38 -22.64 -1.79 -1.46
CA LYS A 38 -22.27 -2.62 -0.31
C LYS A 38 -21.08 -3.55 -0.59
N THR A 39 -20.94 -4.00 -1.82
CA THR A 39 -19.94 -4.98 -2.24
C THR A 39 -18.87 -4.39 -3.14
N PHE A 40 -18.99 -3.12 -3.53
CA PHE A 40 -18.10 -2.41 -4.44
C PHE A 40 -16.61 -2.55 -4.11
N SER A 41 -16.23 -2.46 -2.82
CA SER A 41 -14.82 -2.55 -2.40
C SER A 41 -14.15 -3.88 -2.76
N SER A 42 -14.91 -4.97 -2.80
CA SER A 42 -14.39 -6.31 -3.12
C SER A 42 -14.11 -6.50 -4.62
N TYR A 43 -14.73 -5.68 -5.47
CA TYR A 43 -14.59 -5.73 -6.92
C TYR A 43 -13.66 -4.64 -7.47
N GLN A 44 -13.06 -3.83 -6.60
CA GLN A 44 -12.02 -2.91 -7.01
C GLN A 44 -10.72 -3.67 -7.33
N PRO A 45 -10.05 -3.35 -8.45
CA PRO A 45 -8.75 -3.92 -8.74
C PRO A 45 -7.74 -3.50 -7.66
N HIS A 46 -7.16 -4.49 -6.98
CA HIS A 46 -6.10 -4.26 -6.01
C HIS A 46 -4.74 -4.54 -6.65
N ILE A 47 -3.89 -3.53 -6.73
CA ILE A 47 -2.51 -3.72 -7.17
C ILE A 47 -1.69 -4.11 -5.94
N ALA A 48 -1.26 -5.37 -5.87
CA ALA A 48 -0.52 -5.91 -4.74
C ALA A 48 0.88 -5.27 -4.58
N GLU A 49 1.43 -4.72 -5.66
CA GLU A 49 2.74 -4.07 -5.67
C GLU A 49 2.61 -2.59 -6.01
N LYS A 50 3.23 -1.73 -5.21
CA LYS A 50 3.34 -0.31 -5.49
C LYS A 50 4.77 0.03 -5.88
N PHE A 51 4.91 0.91 -6.87
CA PHE A 51 6.21 1.34 -7.37
C PHE A 51 6.38 2.84 -7.18
N HIS A 52 7.56 3.25 -6.71
CA HIS A 52 7.94 4.64 -6.53
C HIS A 52 9.35 4.87 -7.07
N TRP A 53 9.67 6.12 -7.39
CA TRP A 53 11.01 6.52 -7.77
C TRP A 53 11.68 7.25 -6.61
N GLN A 54 12.96 6.94 -6.38
CA GLN A 54 13.83 7.67 -5.45
C GLN A 54 15.16 7.91 -6.18
N GLY A 55 15.34 9.13 -6.70
CA GLY A 55 16.37 9.41 -7.69
C GLY A 55 16.31 8.42 -8.86
N ASP A 56 17.41 7.72 -9.10
CA ASP A 56 17.55 6.71 -10.16
C ASP A 56 17.16 5.28 -9.71
N ARG A 57 16.66 5.11 -8.48
CA ARG A 57 16.30 3.81 -7.91
C ARG A 57 14.80 3.60 -8.04
N LEU A 58 14.41 2.41 -8.49
CA LEU A 58 13.03 1.96 -8.46
C LEU A 58 12.75 1.34 -7.08
N ILE A 59 11.83 1.93 -6.35
CA ILE A 59 11.34 1.39 -5.08
C ILE A 59 10.11 0.52 -5.35
N ARG A 60 10.11 -0.70 -4.83
CA ARG A 60 8.98 -1.63 -4.88
C ARG A 60 8.51 -1.89 -3.46
N ILE A 61 7.23 -1.65 -3.23
CA ILE A 61 6.53 -1.97 -1.99
C ILE A 61 5.66 -3.19 -2.26
N HIS A 62 5.93 -4.28 -1.55
CA HIS A 62 5.14 -5.51 -1.63
C HIS A 62 4.64 -5.85 -0.22
N ASN A 63 3.32 -5.73 -0.02
CA ASN A 63 2.69 -5.81 1.29
C ASN A 63 3.32 -4.82 2.29
N ASP A 64 4.08 -5.34 3.28
CA ASP A 64 4.75 -4.58 4.33
C ASP A 64 6.24 -4.35 4.03
N SER A 65 6.80 -4.96 2.98
CA SER A 65 8.24 -4.93 2.71
C SER A 65 8.58 -3.95 1.58
N VAL A 66 9.60 -3.13 1.82
CA VAL A 66 10.09 -2.14 0.86
C VAL A 66 11.46 -2.57 0.32
N PHE A 67 11.59 -2.56 -1.00
CA PHE A 67 12.79 -2.94 -1.71
C PHE A 67 13.22 -1.84 -2.69
N ALA A 68 14.53 -1.72 -2.93
CA ALA A 68 15.08 -0.85 -3.95
C ALA A 68 15.81 -1.66 -5.04
N ALA A 69 15.59 -1.30 -6.31
CA ALA A 69 16.34 -1.80 -7.44
C ALA A 69 17.09 -0.63 -8.11
N LYS A 70 18.42 -0.74 -8.19
CA LYS A 70 19.25 0.29 -8.85
C LYS A 70 19.27 0.16 -10.38
N ASN A 71 18.97 -1.03 -10.91
CA ASN A 71 18.92 -1.28 -12.35
C ASN A 71 17.57 -1.87 -12.72
N THR A 72 16.76 -1.10 -13.45
CA THR A 72 15.42 -1.50 -13.89
C THR A 72 15.44 -2.62 -14.93
N ALA A 73 16.53 -2.77 -15.71
CA ALA A 73 16.71 -3.88 -16.65
C ALA A 73 17.03 -5.21 -15.95
N HIS A 74 17.42 -5.17 -14.68
CA HIS A 74 17.68 -6.35 -13.84
C HIS A 74 16.85 -6.30 -12.56
N ALA A 75 15.52 -6.19 -12.72
CA ALA A 75 14.54 -6.11 -11.63
C ALA A 75 14.62 -7.24 -10.59
N GLY A 76 15.32 -8.34 -10.88
CA GLY A 76 15.58 -9.44 -9.94
C GLY A 76 16.67 -9.16 -8.90
N LYS A 77 17.55 -8.16 -9.08
CA LYS A 77 18.53 -7.75 -8.06
C LYS A 77 17.97 -6.59 -7.24
N GLN A 78 17.21 -6.94 -6.20
CA GLN A 78 16.61 -5.98 -5.28
C GLN A 78 17.33 -6.00 -3.94
N THR A 79 17.48 -4.83 -3.33
CA THR A 79 17.98 -4.64 -1.97
C THR A 79 16.80 -4.37 -1.05
N PHE A 80 16.66 -5.14 0.01
CA PHE A 80 15.68 -4.87 1.06
C PHE A 80 16.06 -3.56 1.79
N LEU A 81 15.08 -2.69 2.03
CA LEU A 81 15.28 -1.44 2.79
C LEU A 81 14.75 -1.58 4.22
N PHE A 82 13.43 -1.77 4.37
CA PHE A 82 12.76 -1.83 5.68
C PHE A 82 11.35 -2.43 5.52
N HIS A 83 10.70 -2.75 6.65
CA HIS A 83 9.26 -2.99 6.70
C HIS A 83 8.49 -1.72 7.07
N LEU A 84 7.28 -1.49 6.54
CA LEU A 84 6.47 -0.30 6.86
C LEU A 84 6.21 -0.18 8.36
N LYS A 85 6.04 -1.30 9.06
CA LYS A 85 5.93 -1.32 10.53
C LYS A 85 7.16 -0.79 11.28
N ASP A 86 8.35 -0.86 10.67
CA ASP A 86 9.61 -0.42 11.28
C ASP A 86 9.61 1.10 11.47
N LEU A 87 8.92 1.83 10.60
CA LEU A 87 8.80 3.30 10.62
C LEU A 87 8.22 3.84 11.93
N THR A 88 7.40 3.03 12.61
CA THR A 88 6.73 3.40 13.87
C THR A 88 7.04 2.44 15.00
N LYS A 89 7.97 1.50 14.85
CA LYS A 89 8.13 0.36 15.76
C LYS A 89 8.33 0.75 17.22
N ASP A 90 9.16 1.77 17.47
CA ASP A 90 9.53 2.17 18.84
C ASP A 90 8.53 3.14 19.48
N ARG A 91 7.61 3.71 18.68
CA ARG A 91 6.68 4.78 19.09
C ARG A 91 5.31 4.62 18.45
N ARG A 92 4.86 3.38 18.28
CA ARG A 92 3.65 3.07 17.51
C ARG A 92 2.41 3.73 18.10
N ASP A 93 2.31 3.73 19.43
CA ASP A 93 1.18 4.33 20.13
C ASP A 93 1.17 5.85 19.99
N ASP A 94 2.34 6.48 19.82
CA ASP A 94 2.46 7.92 19.63
C ASP A 94 2.25 8.31 18.17
N TYR A 95 2.81 7.54 17.24
CA TYR A 95 2.85 7.89 15.81
C TYR A 95 1.63 7.39 15.06
N GLY A 96 0.91 6.39 15.54
CA GLY A 96 -0.26 5.85 14.86
C GLY A 96 0.10 4.89 13.71
N LYS A 97 -0.88 4.61 12.84
CA LYS A 97 -0.73 3.64 11.76
C LYS A 97 -0.28 4.32 10.47
N VAL A 98 0.83 3.85 9.91
CA VAL A 98 1.28 4.27 8.57
C VAL A 98 0.25 3.86 7.51
N PHE A 99 -0.21 4.82 6.71
CA PHE A 99 -1.12 4.56 5.58
C PHE A 99 -0.51 4.96 4.23
N HIS A 100 0.52 5.80 4.22
CA HIS A 100 1.18 6.27 3.00
C HIS A 100 2.65 6.59 3.27
N ILE A 101 3.49 6.42 2.26
CA ILE A 101 4.91 6.78 2.31
C ILE A 101 5.30 7.50 1.01
N GLU A 102 6.26 8.41 1.12
CA GLU A 102 6.80 9.16 0.00
C GLU A 102 8.32 9.10 0.00
N PHE A 103 8.87 8.98 -1.21
CA PHE A 103 10.29 9.01 -1.47
C PHE A 103 10.62 10.30 -2.21
N GLU A 104 11.67 10.98 -1.78
CA GLU A 104 12.14 12.19 -2.45
C GLU A 104 13.06 11.86 -3.62
N LYS A 105 13.01 12.68 -4.67
CA LYS A 105 13.83 12.47 -5.85
C LYS A 105 15.31 12.72 -5.60
N GLU A 106 15.62 13.79 -4.86
CA GLU A 106 16.99 14.27 -4.67
C GLU A 106 17.62 13.75 -3.36
N ASN A 107 16.88 12.96 -2.58
CA ASN A 107 17.30 12.45 -1.28
C ASN A 107 17.01 10.95 -1.15
N ASP A 108 18.06 10.14 -1.15
CA ASP A 108 17.98 8.69 -1.01
C ASP A 108 18.11 8.19 0.43
N ARG A 109 18.34 9.09 1.39
CA ARG A 109 18.49 8.81 2.82
C ARG A 109 17.17 8.88 3.59
N PHE A 110 16.30 9.84 3.26
CA PHE A 110 15.07 10.06 4.01
C PHE A 110 13.83 9.52 3.31
N VAL A 111 12.91 8.98 4.12
CA VAL A 111 11.57 8.56 3.70
C VAL A 111 10.54 9.28 4.53
N ARG A 112 9.55 9.89 3.88
CA ARG A 112 8.42 10.49 4.57
C ARG A 112 7.34 9.44 4.77
N PHE A 113 6.76 9.38 5.95
CA PHE A 113 5.65 8.49 6.25
C PHE A 113 4.49 9.25 6.87
N PHE A 114 3.28 8.86 6.49
CA PHE A 114 2.05 9.54 6.86
C PHE A 114 1.21 8.60 7.70
N THR A 115 0.75 9.11 8.82
CA THR A 115 -0.09 8.40 9.77
C THR A 115 -1.34 9.19 10.09
N ASP A 116 -2.30 8.55 10.73
CA ASP A 116 -3.50 9.20 11.25
C ASP A 116 -3.21 10.26 12.32
N LYS A 117 -2.01 10.27 12.90
CA LYS A 117 -1.59 11.20 13.96
C LYS A 117 -0.59 12.25 13.51
N GLY A 118 0.03 12.12 12.34
CA GLY A 118 1.09 13.04 11.93
C GLY A 118 1.86 12.63 10.68
N ILE A 119 2.93 13.37 10.42
CA ILE A 119 3.89 13.09 9.34
C ILE A 119 5.26 12.90 9.96
N GLY A 120 5.93 11.80 9.63
CA GLY A 120 7.28 11.51 10.09
C GLY A 120 8.30 11.45 8.96
N ILE A 121 9.55 11.62 9.33
CA ILE A 121 10.73 11.46 8.49
C ILE A 121 11.56 10.34 9.11
N TYR A 122 11.88 9.34 8.29
CA TYR A 122 12.68 8.19 8.67
C TYR A 122 14.03 8.22 7.96
N ASP A 123 15.09 8.03 8.73
CA ASP A 123 16.46 7.92 8.24
C ASP A 123 16.77 6.47 7.89
N LEU A 124 17.04 6.21 6.61
CA LEU A 124 17.37 4.87 6.10
C LEU A 124 18.77 4.41 6.51
N ASP A 125 19.72 5.33 6.71
CA ASP A 125 21.09 4.98 7.07
C ASP A 125 21.15 4.56 8.55
N ASP A 126 20.52 5.36 9.41
CA ASP A 126 20.44 5.10 10.86
C ASP A 126 19.31 4.12 11.24
N SER A 127 18.41 3.80 10.31
CA SER A 127 17.24 2.96 10.52
C SER A 127 16.39 3.39 11.72
N LYS A 128 16.06 4.68 11.79
CA LYS A 128 15.24 5.25 12.87
C LYS A 128 14.43 6.46 12.42
N PRO A 129 13.30 6.78 13.10
CA PRO A 129 12.62 8.06 12.90
C PRO A 129 13.52 9.22 13.30
N GLU A 130 13.78 10.13 12.36
CA GLU A 130 14.54 11.36 12.61
C GLU A 130 13.64 12.43 13.23
N ARG A 131 12.43 12.59 12.69
CA ARG A 131 11.47 13.61 13.11
C ARG A 131 10.04 13.13 12.96
N PHE A 132 9.15 13.65 13.80
CA PHE A 132 7.71 13.43 13.69
C PHE A 132 6.94 14.70 14.04
N PHE A 133 6.03 15.10 13.15
CA PHE A 133 5.16 16.26 13.32
C PHE A 133 3.74 15.77 13.64
N PRO A 134 3.32 15.82 14.91
CA PRO A 134 1.96 15.45 15.30
C PRO A 134 0.94 16.47 14.77
N PHE A 135 -0.22 16.00 14.33
CA PHE A 135 -1.29 16.86 13.89
C PHE A 135 -1.97 17.54 15.08
N ALA A 136 -2.11 18.86 15.01
CA ALA A 136 -2.88 19.61 15.99
C ALA A 136 -4.38 19.21 15.92
N PRO A 137 -5.12 19.20 17.05
CA PRO A 137 -6.54 18.91 17.04
C PRO A 137 -7.32 19.85 16.10
N GLY A 138 -8.18 19.29 15.24
CA GLY A 138 -8.96 20.07 14.28
C GLY A 138 -8.17 20.65 13.11
N SER A 139 -6.88 20.32 12.97
CA SER A 139 -6.06 20.75 11.83
C SER A 139 -6.37 19.96 10.55
N ALA A 140 -6.19 20.62 9.41
CA ALA A 140 -6.39 20.07 8.08
C ALA A 140 -5.31 20.58 7.10
N HIS A 141 -5.34 20.06 5.87
CA HIS A 141 -4.49 20.48 4.75
C HIS A 141 -2.98 20.48 5.06
N HIS A 142 -2.52 19.45 5.77
CA HIS A 142 -1.13 19.31 6.18
C HIS A 142 -0.18 19.21 4.99
N ARG A 143 0.86 20.05 4.99
CA ARG A 143 1.93 20.04 3.99
C ARG A 143 3.28 20.18 4.66
N LEU A 144 4.11 19.16 4.48
CA LEU A 144 5.51 19.20 4.87
C LEU A 144 6.32 19.99 3.84
N SER A 145 7.20 20.86 4.32
CA SER A 145 8.19 21.58 3.52
C SER A 145 9.08 20.64 2.68
N PRO A 146 9.66 21.12 1.57
CA PRO A 146 10.53 20.30 0.73
C PRO A 146 11.77 19.75 1.45
N ASP A 147 12.29 20.44 2.47
CA ASP A 147 13.44 19.99 3.26
C ASP A 147 13.03 19.22 4.53
N GLY A 148 11.73 19.07 4.78
CA GLY A 148 11.20 18.35 5.95
C GLY A 148 11.34 19.10 7.28
N SER A 149 11.71 20.38 7.25
CA SER A 149 11.99 21.16 8.46
C SER A 149 10.74 21.76 9.11
N LEU A 150 9.72 22.05 8.31
CA LEU A 150 8.48 22.72 8.71
C LEU A 150 7.24 21.96 8.24
N LEU A 151 6.18 21.97 9.06
CA LEU A 151 4.84 21.51 8.72
C LEU A 151 3.87 22.71 8.66
N ALA A 152 3.27 22.93 7.50
CA ALA A 152 2.17 23.87 7.34
C ALA A 152 0.82 23.15 7.49
N TYR A 153 -0.15 23.78 8.14
CA TYR A 153 -1.52 23.26 8.27
C TYR A 153 -2.52 24.39 8.48
N THR A 154 -3.81 24.08 8.32
CA THR A 154 -4.90 25.03 8.58
C THR A 154 -5.76 24.60 9.76
N ILE A 155 -6.21 25.55 10.58
CA ILE A 155 -7.33 25.37 11.51
C ILE A 155 -8.37 26.42 11.15
N ASP A 156 -9.58 25.98 10.82
CA ASP A 156 -10.62 26.81 10.21
C ASP A 156 -10.08 27.57 8.97
N ASN A 157 -10.02 28.91 9.05
CA ASN A 157 -9.54 29.78 7.97
C ASN A 157 -8.13 30.35 8.22
N ASN A 158 -7.40 29.82 9.19
CA ASN A 158 -6.07 30.31 9.56
C ASN A 158 -4.97 29.32 9.15
N LEU A 159 -3.86 29.85 8.64
CA LEU A 159 -2.65 29.11 8.31
C LEU A 159 -1.68 29.12 9.49
N TYR A 160 -1.13 27.96 9.80
CA TYR A 160 -0.13 27.75 10.84
C TYR A 160 1.10 27.05 10.27
N ILE A 161 2.23 27.26 10.92
CA ILE A 161 3.50 26.61 10.62
C ILE A 161 4.07 26.10 11.94
N GLN A 162 4.51 24.84 11.95
CA GLN A 162 5.20 24.16 13.05
C GLN A 162 6.61 23.76 12.61
N ASP A 163 7.59 23.91 13.49
CA ASP A 163 8.99 23.53 13.33
C ASP A 163 9.38 22.23 14.09
#